data_AF-A0A0G0P8G1-F1
#
_entry.id   AF-A0A0G0P8G1-F1
#
_cell.length_a   1.000
_cell.length_b   1.000
_cell.length_c   1.000
_cell.angle_alpha   90.00
_cell.angle_beta   90.00
_cell.angle_gamma   90.00
#
_symmetry.space_group_name_H-M   'P 1'
#
loop_
_entity.id
_entity.type
_entity.pdbx_description
1 polymer ?
#
loop_
_entity_poly.entity_id
_entity_poly.type
_entity_poly.pdbx_seq_one_letter_code
_entity_poly.pdbx_strand_id
1 'polypeptide(L)'
;MNKDNKQVKNYWKENGLSLFFRLSGWIVGPILLAVVVGKWLDKKYQTEPWLFLLSVGIAFAISVYGMIKDALAELKRIETEEKNKKSKD
;
A
#
# COMPACT_ATOMS: atom_id res chain seq x y z
N MET A 1 25.77 26.37 10.25
CA MET A 1 24.91 25.88 9.14
C MET A 1 24.41 24.49 9.51
N ASN A 2 23.12 24.35 9.77
CA ASN A 2 22.52 23.20 10.47
C ASN A 2 22.52 21.93 9.60
N LYS A 3 23.35 20.93 9.93
CA LYS A 3 23.43 19.66 9.19
C LYS A 3 22.19 18.78 9.37
N ASP A 4 21.40 19.02 10.42
CA ASP A 4 20.22 18.23 10.77
C ASP A 4 19.06 18.43 9.78
N ASN A 5 18.90 19.64 9.25
CA ASN A 5 17.81 19.96 8.31
C ASN A 5 17.99 19.24 6.95
N LYS A 6 19.24 19.09 6.48
CA LYS A 6 19.53 18.37 5.22
C LYS A 6 19.29 16.86 5.32
N GLN A 7 19.61 16.25 6.47
CA GLN A 7 19.41 14.82 6.71
C GLN A 7 17.91 14.47 6.73
N VAL A 8 17.11 15.21 7.50
CA VAL A 8 15.65 14.99 7.60
C VAL A 8 14.95 15.21 6.25
N LYS A 9 15.38 16.22 5.49
CA LYS A 9 14.81 16.54 4.16
C LYS A 9 15.10 15.44 3.13
N ASN A 10 16.28 14.83 3.15
CA ASN A 10 16.61 13.73 2.25
C ASN A 10 15.88 12.44 2.65
N TYR A 11 15.78 12.13 3.94
CA TYR A 11 15.06 10.95 4.43
C TYR A 11 13.55 10.99 4.09
N TRP A 12 12.90 12.14 4.26
CA TRP A 12 11.49 12.32 3.89
C TRP A 12 11.25 12.20 2.39
N LYS A 13 12.19 12.71 1.57
CA LYS A 13 12.07 12.68 0.11
C LYS A 13 12.27 11.28 -0.47
N GLU A 14 13.19 10.49 0.09
CA GLU A 14 13.47 9.12 -0.39
C GLU A 14 12.50 8.08 0.19
N ASN A 15 12.25 8.09 1.51
CA ASN A 15 11.44 7.06 2.16
C ASN A 15 9.94 7.35 2.10
N GLY A 16 9.53 8.62 2.19
CA GLY A 16 8.12 8.99 2.14
C GLY A 16 7.49 8.70 0.77
N LEU A 17 8.25 8.94 -0.31
CA LEU A 17 7.77 8.69 -1.67
C LEU A 17 7.61 7.18 -1.94
N SER A 18 8.53 6.35 -1.46
CA SER A 18 8.45 4.88 -1.58
C SER A 18 7.23 4.31 -0.84
N LEU A 19 6.96 4.79 0.39
CA LEU A 19 5.77 4.40 1.17
C LEU A 19 4.48 4.80 0.46
N PHE A 20 4.42 6.01 -0.08
CA PHE A 20 3.28 6.49 -0.85
C PHE A 20 2.99 5.61 -2.07
N PHE A 21 4.03 5.25 -2.84
CA PHE A 21 3.88 4.36 -3.99
C PHE A 21 3.45 2.95 -3.61
N ARG A 22 3.99 2.39 -2.52
CA ARG A 22 3.57 1.07 -2.03
C ARG A 22 2.09 1.04 -1.63
N LEU A 23 1.65 2.03 -0.87
CA LEU A 23 0.24 2.13 -0.45
C LEU A 23 -0.67 2.38 -1.64
N SER A 24 -0.29 3.29 -2.55
CA SER A 24 -1.03 3.57 -3.78
C SER A 24 -1.09 2.36 -4.72
N GLY A 25 -0.03 1.55 -4.75
CA GLY A 25 0.02 0.29 -5.50
C GLY A 25 -1.02 -0.72 -5.05
N TRP A 26 -1.23 -0.84 -3.72
CA TRP A 26 -2.29 -1.69 -3.17
C TRP A 26 -3.70 -1.19 -3.46
N ILE A 27 -3.89 0.08 -3.77
CA ILE A 27 -5.21 0.61 -4.19
C ILE A 27 -5.41 0.36 -5.69
N VAL A 28 -4.48 0.84 -6.51
CA VAL A 28 -4.63 0.82 -7.96
C VAL A 28 -4.59 -0.60 -8.52
N GLY A 29 -3.67 -1.45 -8.03
CA GLY A 29 -3.47 -2.80 -8.56
C GLY A 29 -4.72 -3.69 -8.45
N PRO A 30 -5.23 -3.95 -7.23
CA PRO A 30 -6.41 -4.79 -7.03
C PRO A 30 -7.66 -4.22 -7.68
N ILE A 31 -7.86 -2.90 -7.65
CA ILE A 31 -9.06 -2.27 -8.25
C ILE A 31 -9.05 -2.40 -9.77
N LEU A 32 -7.92 -2.13 -10.44
CA LEU A 32 -7.82 -2.34 -11.89
C LEU A 32 -8.03 -3.80 -12.27
N LEU A 33 -7.44 -4.73 -11.51
CA LEU A 33 -7.64 -6.15 -11.73
C LEU A 33 -9.11 -6.55 -11.59
N ALA A 34 -9.79 -6.09 -10.54
CA ALA A 34 -11.21 -6.36 -10.32
C ALA A 34 -12.10 -5.75 -11.39
N VAL A 35 -11.78 -4.57 -11.91
CA VAL A 35 -12.56 -3.97 -12.99
C VAL A 35 -12.48 -4.82 -14.26
N VAL A 36 -11.27 -5.25 -14.63
CA VAL A 36 -11.07 -6.07 -15.83
C VAL A 36 -11.72 -7.45 -15.66
N VAL A 37 -11.44 -8.13 -14.54
CA VAL A 37 -11.98 -9.47 -14.27
C VAL A 37 -13.49 -9.43 -14.08
N GLY A 38 -13.99 -8.49 -13.27
CA GLY A 38 -15.41 -8.35 -12.96
C GLY A 38 -16.26 -8.09 -14.18
N LYS A 39 -15.87 -7.14 -15.04
CA LYS A 39 -16.59 -6.86 -16.29
C LYS A 39 -16.52 -8.04 -17.27
N TRP A 40 -15.41 -8.75 -17.32
CA TRP A 40 -15.30 -9.93 -18.18
C TRP A 40 -16.19 -11.08 -17.70
N LEU A 41 -16.24 -11.31 -16.38
CA LEU A 41 -17.09 -12.33 -15.77
C LEU A 41 -18.56 -12.00 -15.98
N ASP A 42 -18.95 -10.76 -15.75
CA ASP A 42 -20.32 -10.30 -15.92
C ASP A 42 -20.81 -10.45 -17.36
N LYS A 43 -19.98 -10.10 -18.35
CA LYS A 43 -20.31 -10.30 -19.78
C LYS A 43 -20.43 -11.79 -20.14
N LYS A 44 -19.64 -12.65 -19.51
CA LYS A 44 -19.64 -14.10 -19.78
C LYS A 44 -20.86 -14.81 -19.19
N TYR A 45 -21.28 -14.42 -18.00
CA TYR A 45 -22.37 -15.07 -17.28
C TYR A 45 -23.72 -14.32 -17.36
N GLN A 46 -23.76 -13.18 -18.06
CA GLN A 46 -24.94 -12.29 -18.13
C GLN A 46 -25.44 -11.87 -16.74
N THR A 47 -24.51 -11.71 -15.80
CA THR A 47 -24.79 -11.35 -14.41
C THR A 47 -24.61 -9.86 -14.12
N GLU A 48 -24.48 -9.02 -15.15
CA GLU A 48 -24.22 -7.59 -14.99
C GLU A 48 -25.21 -6.93 -14.00
N PRO A 49 -24.75 -6.22 -12.95
CA PRO A 49 -23.36 -5.92 -12.55
C PRO A 49 -22.88 -6.69 -11.30
N TRP A 50 -23.46 -7.85 -10.97
CA TRP A 50 -23.24 -8.52 -9.68
C TRP A 50 -21.83 -9.10 -9.51
N LEU A 51 -21.25 -9.76 -10.52
CA LEU A 51 -19.90 -10.30 -10.40
C LEU A 51 -18.86 -9.20 -10.45
N PHE A 52 -19.13 -8.09 -11.15
CA PHE A 52 -18.33 -6.88 -11.05
C PHE A 52 -18.31 -6.34 -9.63
N LEU A 53 -19.48 -6.15 -9.00
CA LEU A 53 -19.58 -5.65 -7.63
C LEU A 53 -18.87 -6.58 -6.63
N LEU A 54 -19.05 -7.89 -6.77
CA LEU A 54 -18.35 -8.87 -5.94
C LEU A 54 -16.82 -8.79 -6.14
N SER A 55 -16.37 -8.69 -7.39
CA SER A 55 -14.93 -8.58 -7.70
C SER A 55 -14.32 -7.32 -7.11
N VAL A 56 -15.01 -6.18 -7.22
CA VAL A 56 -14.58 -4.91 -6.62
C VAL A 56 -14.56 -5.00 -5.10
N GLY A 57 -15.57 -5.62 -4.48
CA GLY A 57 -15.61 -5.84 -3.03
C GLY A 57 -14.43 -6.69 -2.53
N ILE A 58 -14.11 -7.78 -3.24
CA ILE A 58 -12.96 -8.63 -2.92
C ILE A 58 -11.66 -7.86 -3.10
N ALA A 59 -11.49 -7.13 -4.21
CA ALA A 59 -10.30 -6.31 -4.43
C ALA A 59 -10.12 -5.24 -3.36
N PHE A 60 -11.21 -4.58 -2.94
CA PHE A 60 -11.16 -3.59 -1.87
C PHE A 60 -10.68 -4.22 -0.55
N ALA A 61 -11.20 -5.41 -0.19
CA ALA A 61 -10.75 -6.13 0.99
C ALA A 61 -9.25 -6.49 0.91
N ILE A 62 -8.77 -6.94 -0.25
CA ILE A 62 -7.35 -7.23 -0.49
C ILE A 62 -6.50 -5.96 -0.37
N SER A 63 -6.96 -4.83 -0.95
CA SER A 63 -6.28 -3.53 -0.84
C SER A 63 -6.11 -3.12 0.62
N VAL A 64 -7.20 -3.14 1.40
CA VAL A 64 -7.18 -2.76 2.81
C VAL A 64 -6.25 -3.68 3.61
N TYR A 65 -6.35 -5.00 3.41
CA TYR A 65 -5.49 -5.95 4.10
C TYR A 65 -4.01 -5.75 3.77
N GLY A 66 -3.68 -5.57 2.48
CA GLY A 66 -2.32 -5.30 2.02
C GLY A 66 -1.74 -4.02 2.62
N MET A 67 -2.52 -2.94 2.63
CA MET A 67 -2.14 -1.67 3.23
C MET A 67 -1.87 -1.79 4.74
N ILE A 68 -2.77 -2.45 5.49
CA ILE A 68 -2.59 -2.64 6.93
C ILE A 68 -1.31 -3.43 7.21
N LYS A 69 -1.09 -4.52 6.47
CA LYS A 69 0.11 -5.34 6.62
C LYS A 69 1.39 -4.54 6.36
N ASP A 70 1.42 -3.74 5.30
CA ASP A 70 2.59 -2.93 4.94
C ASP A 70 2.82 -1.80 5.94
N ALA A 71 1.76 -1.16 6.44
CA ALA A 71 1.84 -0.15 7.49
C ALA A 71 2.40 -0.75 8.80
N LEU A 72 1.91 -1.92 9.22
CA LEU A 72 2.41 -2.62 10.41
C LEU A 72 3.88 -3.05 10.24
N ALA A 73 4.27 -3.49 9.06
CA ALA A 73 5.66 -3.83 8.75
C ALA A 73 6.58 -2.61 8.85
N GLU A 74 6.14 -1.45 8.33
CA GLU A 74 6.93 -0.22 8.41
C GLU A 74 7.07 0.29 9.85
N LEU A 75 5.99 0.23 10.65
CA LEU A 75 6.04 0.60 12.07
C LEU A 75 7.05 -0.26 12.86
N LYS A 76 7.06 -1.57 12.64
CA LYS A 76 8.05 -2.48 13.26
C LYS A 76 9.47 -2.17 12.81
N ARG A 77 9.66 -1.78 11.55
CA ARG A 77 10.98 -1.43 10.99
C ARG A 77 11.54 -0.19 11.68
N ILE A 78 10.71 0.85 11.84
CA ILE A 78 11.06 2.08 12.55
C ILE A 78 11.45 1.78 14.00
N GLU A 79 10.63 1.00 14.73
CA GLU A 79 10.92 0.63 16.12
C GLU A 79 12.27 -0.11 16.28
N THR A 80 12.59 -0.99 15.33
CA THR A 80 13.84 -1.77 15.34
C THR A 80 15.06 -0.89 15.00
N GLU A 81 14.91 0.03 14.04
CA GLU A 81 15.96 1.00 13.70
C GLU A 81 16.27 1.94 14.88
N GLU A 82 15.26 2.35 15.64
CA GLU A 82 15.45 3.18 16.85
C GLU A 82 16.13 2.41 17.99
N LYS A 83 15.73 1.16 18.27
CA LYS A 83 16.38 0.32 19.30
C LYS A 83 17.86 0.06 18.99
N ASN A 84 18.20 -0.21 17.73
CA ASN A 84 19.58 -0.45 17.31
C ASN A 84 20.47 0.79 17.41
N LYS A 85 19.92 2.00 17.26
CA LYS A 85 20.67 3.25 17.50
C LYS A 85 20.99 3.42 18.99
N LYS A 86 20.00 3.21 19.88
CA LYS A 86 20.20 3.33 21.35
C LYS A 86 21.19 2.32 21.95
N SER A 87 21.44 1.18 21.31
CA SER A 87 22.37 0.15 21.81
C SER A 87 23.84 0.40 21.41
N LYS A 88 24.11 1.37 20.54
CA LYS A 88 25.46 1.70 20.05
C LYS A 88 26.05 2.96 20.69
N ASP A 89 25.27 3.67 21.50
CA ASP A 89 25.68 4.79 22.36
C ASP A 89 25.83 4.32 23.81
#